data_AF-A0A0G0NDM9-F1
#
_entry.id   AF-A0A0G0NDM9-F1
#
_cell.length_a   1.000
_cell.length_b   1.000
_cell.length_c   1.000
_cell.angle_alpha   90.00
_cell.angle_beta   90.00
_cell.angle_gamma   90.00
#
_symmetry.space_group_name_H-M   'P 1'
#
loop_
_entity.id
_entity.type
_entity.pdbx_description
1 polymer ?
#
loop_
_entity_poly.entity_id
_entity_poly.type
_entity_poly.pdbx_seq_one_letter_code
_entity_poly.pdbx_strand_id
1 'polypeptide(L)'
;MADEEKDFVNEEKEEESEEKMEEVETGKTEKGSSNNFTGIVSVIFKILVFPFKLLFKFFTKYPKVFLVVILILAAIGGTIYIARTKPELLGISTEQDVMESQKDVDILLSEVGKLIRLPQDENPTVATVTDADTLKSQPFFAEAQNGDKVLIYANSKKIYLYRPSEKKIIEASIINISPKTDTEDITGSPVDLTQTPQVTTVAVTPTRSP
;
A
#
# COMPACT_ATOMS: atom_id res chain seq x y z
N MET A 1 33.80 51.62 42.15
CA MET A 1 32.93 51.23 41.04
C MET A 1 33.51 49.92 40.54
N ALA A 2 33.47 48.88 41.38
CA ALA A 2 32.31 48.05 41.68
C ALA A 2 32.04 47.10 40.50
N ASP A 3 32.08 45.82 40.86
CA ASP A 3 31.47 44.68 40.16
C ASP A 3 32.25 44.17 38.93
N GLU A 4 32.50 42.88 38.72
CA GLU A 4 32.22 41.60 39.40
C GLU A 4 33.06 40.60 38.55
N GLU A 5 33.98 39.80 39.09
CA GLU A 5 33.71 38.42 39.54
C GLU A 5 32.78 37.67 38.55
N LYS A 6 33.14 36.58 37.86
CA LYS A 6 33.94 35.43 38.28
C LYS A 6 34.49 34.70 37.05
N ASP A 7 35.81 34.62 36.97
CA ASP A 7 36.48 33.44 36.45
C ASP A 7 36.27 32.27 37.41
N PHE A 8 36.61 31.08 36.93
CA PHE A 8 36.84 29.85 37.68
C PHE A 8 35.63 28.91 37.88
N VAL A 9 35.92 27.63 37.62
CA VAL A 9 35.14 26.43 37.97
C VAL A 9 34.03 26.05 36.97
N ASN A 10 34.41 25.36 35.88
CA ASN A 10 33.67 24.14 35.50
C ASN A 10 34.49 23.27 34.54
N GLU A 11 35.68 22.88 34.98
CA GLU A 11 36.50 21.83 34.36
C GLU A 11 36.98 20.90 35.49
N GLU A 12 36.01 20.34 36.23
CA GLU A 12 36.25 19.32 37.27
C GLU A 12 34.91 18.67 37.66
N LYS A 13 34.27 17.94 36.73
CA LYS A 13 33.17 17.01 37.06
C LYS A 13 32.83 15.99 35.96
N GLU A 14 33.85 15.38 35.40
CA GLU A 14 33.74 14.05 34.77
C GLU A 14 34.73 13.16 35.54
N GLU A 15 34.34 11.92 35.86
CA GLU A 15 35.09 10.93 36.64
C GLU A 15 35.09 11.07 38.19
N GLU A 16 33.93 11.04 38.85
CA GLU A 16 33.78 10.38 40.18
C GLU A 16 32.30 10.36 40.63
N SER A 17 31.49 9.45 40.10
CA SER A 17 30.25 9.02 40.77
C SER A 17 29.71 7.67 40.26
N GLU A 18 30.61 6.78 39.81
CA GLU A 18 30.36 5.36 39.98
C GLU A 18 30.65 5.03 41.45
N GLU A 19 29.80 4.21 42.05
CA GLU A 19 29.83 3.76 43.44
C GLU A 19 29.06 4.65 44.44
N LYS A 20 28.08 4.00 45.09
CA LYS A 20 27.26 4.46 46.23
C LYS A 20 25.93 5.13 45.91
N MET A 21 24.91 4.29 45.67
CA MET A 21 23.65 4.33 46.43
C MET A 21 22.82 3.07 46.15
N GLU A 22 23.32 1.97 46.70
CA GLU A 22 22.49 0.89 47.23
C GLU A 22 21.82 1.41 48.53
N GLU A 23 20.62 0.93 48.83
CA GLU A 23 19.86 1.15 50.08
C GLU A 23 18.93 2.38 50.14
N VAL A 24 17.74 2.25 49.54
CA VAL A 24 16.49 2.72 50.18
C VAL A 24 15.45 1.62 50.12
N GLU A 25 15.23 1.06 51.30
CA GLU A 25 14.19 0.10 51.68
C GLU A 25 12.77 0.66 51.46
N THR A 26 11.96 -0.16 50.80
CA THR A 26 10.59 -0.55 51.19
C THR A 26 9.59 0.53 51.61
N GLY A 27 8.82 1.00 50.62
CA GLY A 27 7.45 1.50 50.79
C GLY A 27 6.42 0.49 50.26
N LYS A 28 5.88 -0.32 51.16
CA LYS A 28 4.82 -1.33 50.96
C LYS A 28 3.44 -0.68 50.91
N THR A 29 2.65 -0.96 49.86
CA THR A 29 1.19 -1.31 49.81
C THR A 29 0.73 -1.13 48.35
N GLU A 30 0.26 -2.12 47.61
CA GLU A 30 -1.01 -2.81 47.86
C GLU A 30 -0.97 -4.32 47.55
N LYS A 31 -1.74 -5.02 48.37
CA LYS A 31 -1.97 -6.46 48.38
C LYS A 31 -3.21 -6.72 47.52
N GLY A 32 -3.04 -7.40 46.38
CA GLY A 32 -4.16 -7.78 45.52
C GLY A 32 -3.85 -8.96 44.59
N SER A 33 -4.24 -10.16 45.02
CA SER A 33 -4.50 -11.34 44.17
C SER A 33 -3.32 -12.19 43.67
N SER A 34 -2.67 -12.88 44.60
CA SER A 34 -1.67 -13.93 44.35
C SER A 34 -2.30 -15.33 44.26
N ASN A 35 -3.18 -15.61 43.28
CA ASN A 35 -3.75 -16.97 43.12
C ASN A 35 -3.62 -17.58 41.71
N ASN A 36 -2.91 -16.93 40.77
CA ASN A 36 -2.94 -17.38 39.36
C ASN A 36 -1.63 -17.93 38.81
N PHE A 37 -0.48 -17.73 39.47
CA PHE A 37 0.82 -18.01 38.84
C PHE A 37 1.14 -19.51 38.67
N THR A 38 0.82 -20.35 39.66
CA THR A 38 1.02 -21.82 39.55
C THR A 38 0.14 -22.45 38.46
N GLY A 39 -1.02 -21.85 38.18
CA GLY A 39 -1.92 -22.27 37.10
C GLY A 39 -1.32 -22.02 35.72
N ILE A 40 -0.71 -20.86 35.52
CA ILE A 40 -0.23 -20.42 34.20
C ILE A 40 1.00 -21.26 33.77
N VAL A 41 1.94 -21.56 34.67
CA VAL A 41 3.11 -22.40 34.33
C VAL A 41 2.70 -23.86 34.04
N SER A 42 1.67 -24.39 34.73
CA SER A 42 1.12 -25.73 34.44
C SER A 42 0.38 -25.78 33.10
N VAL A 43 -0.33 -24.70 32.74
CA VAL A 43 -1.05 -24.57 31.48
C VAL A 43 -0.09 -24.45 30.30
N ILE A 44 0.98 -23.67 30.41
CA ILE A 44 1.98 -23.52 29.33
C ILE A 44 2.74 -24.84 29.11
N PHE A 45 3.12 -25.56 30.17
CA PHE A 45 3.81 -26.84 30.04
C PHE A 45 2.90 -27.94 29.44
N LYS A 46 1.60 -27.92 29.76
CA LYS A 46 0.59 -28.81 29.15
C LYS A 46 0.22 -28.40 27.72
N ILE A 47 0.29 -27.14 27.33
CA ILE A 47 -0.02 -26.74 25.94
C ILE A 47 1.15 -27.01 25.00
N LEU A 48 2.39 -26.92 25.47
CA LEU A 48 3.57 -27.05 24.61
C LEU A 48 4.11 -28.50 24.48
N VAL A 49 4.10 -29.28 25.56
CA VAL A 49 4.70 -30.65 25.55
C VAL A 49 3.66 -31.73 25.19
N PHE A 50 2.37 -31.46 25.39
CA PHE A 50 1.28 -32.40 25.14
C PHE A 50 1.03 -32.71 23.65
N PRO A 51 1.10 -31.75 22.69
CA PRO A 51 0.96 -32.10 21.27
C PRO A 51 2.19 -32.83 20.71
N PHE A 52 3.38 -32.69 21.32
CA PHE A 52 4.61 -33.26 20.77
C PHE A 52 4.65 -34.80 20.85
N LYS A 53 4.13 -35.38 21.95
CA LYS A 53 4.07 -36.85 22.13
C LYS A 53 3.01 -37.52 21.25
N LEU A 54 1.95 -36.78 20.91
CA LEU A 54 0.89 -37.24 20.01
C LEU A 54 1.34 -37.20 18.54
N LEU A 55 2.11 -36.17 18.16
CA LEU A 55 2.77 -36.10 16.85
C LEU A 55 3.73 -37.27 16.64
N PHE A 56 4.56 -37.60 17.64
CA PHE A 56 5.56 -38.68 17.52
C PHE A 56 4.97 -40.08 17.29
N LYS A 57 3.80 -40.36 17.88
CA LYS A 57 3.13 -41.67 17.77
C LYS A 57 2.37 -41.83 16.43
N PHE A 58 2.00 -40.72 15.78
CA PHE A 58 1.42 -40.72 14.44
C PHE A 58 2.47 -40.96 13.35
N PHE A 59 3.70 -40.47 13.54
CA PHE A 59 4.78 -40.63 12.56
C PHE A 59 5.24 -42.09 12.36
N THR A 60 5.14 -42.95 13.38
CA THR A 60 5.56 -44.36 13.26
C THR A 60 4.50 -45.28 12.66
N LYS A 61 3.22 -44.88 12.69
CA LYS A 61 2.10 -45.71 12.18
C LYS A 61 1.80 -45.47 10.69
N TYR A 62 2.17 -44.29 10.16
CA TYR A 62 1.87 -43.90 8.77
C TYR A 62 3.11 -43.32 8.06
N PRO A 63 4.14 -44.15 7.79
CA PRO A 63 5.39 -43.68 7.18
C PRO A 63 5.18 -43.06 5.79
N LYS A 64 4.17 -43.50 5.05
CA LYS A 64 3.82 -42.95 3.73
C LYS A 64 3.22 -41.55 3.81
N VAL A 65 2.36 -41.29 4.81
CA VAL A 65 1.77 -39.96 5.03
C VAL A 65 2.86 -38.98 5.47
N PHE A 66 3.81 -39.44 6.29
CA PHE A 66 4.97 -38.63 6.69
C PHE A 66 5.84 -38.22 5.49
N LEU A 67 6.09 -39.14 4.54
CA LEU A 67 6.84 -38.85 3.33
C LEU A 67 6.15 -37.77 2.47
N VAL A 68 4.83 -37.85 2.32
CA VAL A 68 4.04 -36.84 1.59
C VAL A 68 4.13 -35.47 2.26
N VAL A 69 4.05 -35.41 3.60
CA VAL A 69 4.19 -34.15 4.34
C VAL A 69 5.58 -33.55 4.15
N ILE A 70 6.65 -34.35 4.23
CA ILE A 70 8.02 -33.88 3.95
C ILE A 70 8.14 -33.34 2.52
N LEU A 71 7.52 -33.99 1.54
CA LEU A 71 7.55 -33.56 0.14
C LEU A 71 6.84 -32.20 -0.04
N ILE A 72 5.71 -31.99 0.65
CA ILE A 72 5.01 -30.70 0.67
C ILE A 72 5.88 -29.62 1.34
N LEU A 73 6.52 -29.92 2.47
CA LEU A 73 7.43 -28.99 3.14
C LEU A 73 8.66 -28.65 2.27
N ALA A 74 9.21 -29.64 1.56
CA ALA A 74 10.32 -29.43 0.63
C ALA A 74 9.90 -28.61 -0.60
N ALA A 75 8.68 -28.81 -1.10
CA ALA A 75 8.12 -27.98 -2.16
C ALA A 75 8.01 -26.53 -1.70
N ILE A 76 7.37 -26.27 -0.54
CA ILE A 76 7.22 -24.92 0.03
C ILE A 76 8.60 -24.27 0.29
N GLY A 77 9.53 -25.00 0.91
CA GLY A 77 10.88 -24.52 1.15
C GLY A 77 11.65 -24.22 -0.15
N GLY A 78 11.46 -25.07 -1.17
CA GLY A 78 11.99 -24.87 -2.51
C GLY A 78 11.42 -23.62 -3.18
N THR A 79 10.11 -23.38 -3.10
CA THR A 79 9.49 -22.15 -3.63
C THR A 79 10.03 -20.92 -2.93
N ILE A 80 10.17 -20.95 -1.59
CA ILE A 80 10.74 -19.83 -0.82
C ILE A 80 12.21 -19.60 -1.19
N TYR A 81 13.00 -20.65 -1.33
CA TYR A 81 14.41 -20.56 -1.71
C TYR A 81 14.59 -19.98 -3.11
N ILE A 82 13.80 -20.43 -4.09
CA ILE A 82 13.82 -19.91 -5.46
C ILE A 82 13.33 -18.45 -5.48
N ALA A 83 12.25 -18.12 -4.76
CA ALA A 83 11.76 -16.75 -4.66
C ALA A 83 12.80 -15.78 -4.08
N ARG A 84 13.65 -16.25 -3.15
CA ARG A 84 14.73 -15.43 -2.58
C ARG A 84 16.00 -15.34 -3.42
N THR A 85 16.30 -16.37 -4.21
CA THR A 85 17.57 -16.44 -4.95
C THR A 85 17.44 -16.05 -6.41
N LYS A 86 16.25 -16.21 -7.01
CA LYS A 86 15.96 -15.95 -8.44
C LYS A 86 14.52 -15.43 -8.62
N PRO A 87 14.22 -14.19 -8.21
CA PRO A 87 12.87 -13.61 -8.30
C PRO A 87 12.36 -13.48 -9.75
N GLU A 88 13.27 -13.35 -10.73
CA GLU A 88 12.96 -13.27 -12.16
C GLU A 88 12.24 -14.51 -12.72
N LEU A 89 12.53 -15.71 -12.19
CA LEU A 89 11.88 -16.96 -12.62
C LEU A 89 10.43 -17.09 -12.14
N LEU A 90 10.03 -16.29 -11.16
CA LEU A 90 8.69 -16.29 -10.55
C LEU A 90 7.89 -15.02 -10.89
N GLY A 91 8.46 -14.08 -11.67
CA GLY A 91 7.81 -12.82 -12.03
C GLY A 91 7.55 -11.90 -10.83
N ILE A 92 8.31 -12.04 -9.74
CA ILE A 92 8.14 -11.23 -8.53
C ILE A 92 9.09 -10.03 -8.64
N SER A 93 8.54 -8.84 -8.91
CA SER A 93 9.31 -7.59 -8.97
C SER A 93 10.01 -7.36 -7.63
N THR A 94 11.32 -7.17 -7.67
CA THR A 94 12.17 -6.98 -6.48
C THR A 94 12.02 -5.57 -5.91
N GLU A 95 12.33 -5.36 -4.62
CA GLU A 95 12.29 -4.02 -3.98
C GLU A 95 13.16 -2.97 -4.71
N GLN A 96 14.19 -3.41 -5.43
CA GLN A 96 14.99 -2.55 -6.32
C GLN A 96 14.22 -2.05 -7.56
N ASP A 97 13.35 -2.86 -8.17
CA ASP A 97 12.53 -2.43 -9.32
C ASP A 97 11.51 -1.37 -8.91
N VAL A 98 10.99 -1.46 -7.68
CA VAL A 98 10.05 -0.47 -7.12
C VAL A 98 10.75 0.86 -6.88
N MET A 99 12.00 0.84 -6.39
CA MET A 99 12.80 2.06 -6.20
C MET A 99 13.25 2.72 -7.51
N GLU A 100 13.58 1.95 -8.55
CA GLU A 100 13.88 2.51 -9.88
C GLU A 100 12.62 3.08 -10.56
N SER A 101 11.50 2.35 -10.49
CA SER A 101 10.21 2.82 -11.00
C SER A 101 9.76 4.12 -10.34
N GLN A 102 10.01 4.29 -9.03
CA GLN A 102 9.64 5.51 -8.31
C GLN A 102 10.51 6.71 -8.73
N LYS A 103 11.82 6.52 -8.93
CA LYS A 103 12.73 7.58 -9.41
C LYS A 103 12.35 8.04 -10.82
N ASP A 104 11.98 7.11 -11.69
CA ASP A 104 11.58 7.43 -13.05
C ASP A 104 10.30 8.28 -13.08
N VAL A 105 9.36 7.99 -12.17
CA VAL A 105 8.14 8.79 -11.99
C VAL A 105 8.48 10.18 -11.49
N ASP A 106 9.35 10.33 -10.49
CA ASP A 106 9.73 11.65 -9.96
C ASP A 106 10.43 12.53 -11.02
N ILE A 107 11.31 11.94 -11.83
CA ILE A 107 11.94 12.62 -12.97
C ILE A 107 10.88 13.06 -13.97
N LEU A 108 9.94 12.17 -14.31
CA LEU A 108 8.85 12.47 -15.23
C LEU A 108 7.97 13.62 -14.73
N LEU A 109 7.56 13.61 -13.45
CA LEU A 109 6.80 14.72 -12.86
C LEU A 109 7.59 16.03 -12.89
N SER A 110 8.90 15.99 -12.63
CA SER A 110 9.76 17.17 -12.71
C SER A 110 9.84 17.73 -14.13
N GLU A 111 9.96 16.87 -15.14
CA GLU A 111 9.96 17.29 -16.54
C GLU A 111 8.62 17.89 -16.95
N VAL A 112 7.52 17.20 -16.66
CA VAL A 112 6.17 17.68 -16.98
C VAL A 112 5.85 18.98 -16.23
N GLY A 113 6.24 19.09 -14.96
CA GLY A 113 6.03 20.27 -14.13
C GLY A 113 6.75 21.53 -14.63
N LYS A 114 7.78 21.39 -15.47
CA LYS A 114 8.43 22.52 -16.17
C LYS A 114 7.62 23.02 -17.37
N LEU A 115 6.77 22.15 -17.94
CA LEU A 115 5.99 22.43 -19.15
C LEU A 115 4.58 22.92 -18.80
N ILE A 116 3.99 22.41 -17.72
CA ILE A 116 2.63 22.74 -17.31
C ILE A 116 2.49 22.70 -15.78
N ARG A 117 1.57 23.52 -15.25
CA ARG A 117 1.25 23.50 -13.82
C ARG A 117 0.48 22.24 -13.46
N LEU A 118 1.14 21.34 -12.74
CA LEU A 118 0.56 20.11 -12.19
C LEU A 118 -0.17 20.36 -10.86
N PRO A 119 -1.20 19.56 -10.52
CA PRO A 119 -1.73 19.44 -9.16
C PRO A 119 -0.61 19.03 -8.18
N GLN A 120 -0.54 19.68 -7.01
CA GLN A 120 0.49 19.43 -6.00
C GLN A 120 -0.03 18.65 -4.78
N ASP A 121 -1.35 18.63 -4.56
CA ASP A 121 -1.97 18.00 -3.41
C ASP A 121 -2.27 16.49 -3.64
N GLU A 122 -1.85 15.94 -4.79
CA GLU A 122 -2.06 14.54 -5.15
C GLU A 122 -1.00 14.02 -6.12
N ASN A 123 -0.77 12.70 -6.07
CA ASN A 123 0.11 12.00 -7.00
C ASN A 123 -0.70 11.45 -8.19
N PRO A 124 -0.19 11.56 -9.43
CA PRO A 124 -0.86 11.00 -10.59
C PRO A 124 -0.70 9.48 -10.65
N THR A 125 -1.69 8.81 -11.23
CA THR A 125 -1.50 7.48 -11.79
C THR A 125 -0.84 7.62 -13.16
N VAL A 126 0.31 6.98 -13.34
CA VAL A 126 1.07 7.02 -14.60
C VAL A 126 0.86 5.72 -15.38
N ALA A 127 0.48 5.84 -16.65
CA ALA A 127 0.39 4.72 -17.58
C ALA A 127 1.23 4.98 -18.84
N THR A 128 1.67 3.93 -19.52
CA THR A 128 2.36 4.04 -20.81
C THR A 128 1.45 3.58 -21.93
N VAL A 129 1.39 4.35 -23.01
CA VAL A 129 0.73 3.95 -24.25
C VAL A 129 1.59 2.87 -24.92
N THR A 130 1.10 1.64 -24.96
CA THR A 130 1.77 0.51 -25.61
C THR A 130 1.31 0.30 -27.04
N ASP A 131 0.03 0.59 -27.32
CA ASP A 131 -0.60 0.48 -28.64
C ASP A 131 -1.51 1.69 -28.88
N ALA A 132 -0.94 2.72 -29.52
CA ALA A 132 -1.64 3.96 -29.83
C ALA A 132 -2.76 3.77 -30.86
N ASP A 133 -2.62 2.84 -31.81
CA ASP A 133 -3.59 2.66 -32.89
C ASP A 133 -4.94 2.20 -32.37
N THR A 134 -4.96 1.39 -31.30
CA THR A 134 -6.20 0.97 -30.62
C THR A 134 -6.91 2.12 -29.89
N LEU A 135 -6.14 3.14 -29.49
CA LEU A 135 -6.63 4.26 -28.67
C LEU A 135 -7.04 5.48 -29.50
N LYS A 136 -6.60 5.59 -30.76
CA LYS A 136 -6.89 6.72 -31.67
C LYS A 136 -8.38 7.03 -31.88
N SER A 137 -9.26 6.06 -31.62
CA SER A 137 -10.71 6.28 -31.66
C SER A 137 -11.20 7.28 -30.60
N GLN A 138 -10.43 7.45 -29.52
CA GLN A 138 -10.70 8.45 -28.49
C GLN A 138 -10.01 9.78 -28.85
N PRO A 139 -10.73 10.92 -28.83
CA PRO A 139 -10.15 12.21 -29.19
C PRO A 139 -8.89 12.57 -28.41
N PHE A 140 -8.82 12.22 -27.13
CA PHE A 140 -7.66 12.48 -26.27
C PHE A 140 -6.38 11.78 -26.73
N PHE A 141 -6.50 10.64 -27.43
CA PHE A 141 -5.38 9.84 -27.92
C PHE A 141 -5.19 9.95 -29.44
N ALA A 142 -5.83 10.91 -30.10
CA ALA A 142 -5.78 11.06 -31.56
C ALA A 142 -4.34 11.24 -32.09
N GLU A 143 -3.50 11.95 -31.36
CA GLU A 143 -2.08 12.19 -31.69
C GLU A 143 -1.10 11.36 -30.84
N ALA A 144 -1.61 10.37 -30.09
CA ALA A 144 -0.79 9.53 -29.24
C ALA A 144 0.16 8.64 -30.06
N GLN A 145 1.32 8.35 -29.47
CA GLN A 145 2.32 7.42 -29.99
C GLN A 145 2.71 6.40 -28.93
N ASN A 146 3.24 5.25 -29.37
CA ASN A 146 3.76 4.24 -28.46
C ASN A 146 4.93 4.82 -27.66
N GLY A 147 4.89 4.60 -26.35
CA GLY A 147 5.86 5.16 -25.40
C GLY A 147 5.40 6.45 -24.73
N ASP A 148 4.37 7.13 -25.24
CA ASP A 148 3.76 8.29 -24.58
C ASP A 148 3.27 7.90 -23.17
N LYS A 149 3.36 8.85 -22.25
CA LYS A 149 3.04 8.68 -20.83
C LYS A 149 1.76 9.44 -20.51
N VAL A 150 0.82 8.75 -19.89
CA VAL A 150 -0.46 9.30 -19.46
C VAL A 150 -0.41 9.53 -17.97
N LEU A 151 -0.62 10.78 -17.53
CA LEU A 151 -0.70 11.15 -16.12
C LEU A 151 -2.16 11.44 -15.80
N ILE A 152 -2.74 10.68 -14.87
CA ILE A 152 -4.14 10.80 -14.47
C ILE A 152 -4.20 11.30 -13.03
N TYR A 153 -4.84 12.45 -12.85
CA TYR A 153 -5.11 13.05 -11.55
C TYR A 153 -6.59 12.91 -11.21
N ALA A 154 -6.90 11.97 -10.32
CA ALA A 154 -8.28 11.57 -10.03
C ALA A 154 -9.06 12.65 -9.26
N ASN A 155 -8.44 13.34 -8.29
CA ASN A 155 -9.15 14.31 -7.46
C ASN A 155 -9.39 15.62 -8.21
N SER A 156 -8.36 16.13 -8.90
CA SER A 156 -8.47 17.34 -9.73
C SER A 156 -9.09 17.08 -11.10
N LYS A 157 -9.39 15.82 -11.43
CA LYS A 157 -10.01 15.37 -12.68
C LYS A 157 -9.24 15.80 -13.93
N LYS A 158 -7.92 15.86 -13.86
CA LYS A 158 -7.04 16.26 -14.96
C LYS A 158 -6.32 15.06 -15.54
N ILE A 159 -6.13 15.06 -16.85
CA ILE A 159 -5.34 14.05 -17.55
C ILE A 159 -4.40 14.73 -18.55
N TYR A 160 -3.16 14.25 -18.59
CA TYR A 160 -2.11 14.77 -19.45
C TYR A 160 -1.46 13.64 -20.24
N LEU A 161 -1.30 13.84 -21.54
CA LEU A 161 -0.54 12.96 -22.42
C LEU A 161 0.81 13.62 -22.70
N TYR A 162 1.88 13.03 -22.17
CA TYR A 162 3.25 13.52 -22.28
C TYR A 162 4.07 12.61 -23.18
N ARG A 163 4.85 13.19 -24.09
CA ARG A 163 5.83 12.47 -24.91
C ARG A 163 7.24 12.72 -24.38
N PRO A 164 7.89 11.72 -23.75
CA PRO A 164 9.24 11.90 -23.21
C PRO A 164 10.30 12.17 -24.27
N SER A 165 10.18 11.60 -25.48
CA SER A 165 11.16 11.75 -26.56
C SER A 165 11.26 13.18 -27.09
N GLU A 166 10.15 13.92 -27.08
CA GLU A 166 10.07 15.31 -27.53
C GLU A 166 9.99 16.31 -26.38
N LYS A 167 9.90 15.82 -25.13
CA LYS A 167 9.65 16.62 -23.92
C LYS A 167 8.48 17.58 -24.08
N LYS A 168 7.36 17.05 -24.55
CA LYS A 168 6.19 17.85 -24.93
C LYS A 168 4.90 17.25 -24.38
N ILE A 169 3.98 18.12 -23.96
CA ILE A 169 2.58 17.75 -23.70
C ILE A 169 1.86 17.69 -25.04
N ILE A 170 1.40 16.50 -25.38
CA ILE A 170 0.65 16.23 -26.60
C ILE A 170 -0.80 16.67 -26.43
N GLU A 171 -1.42 16.30 -25.31
CA GLU A 171 -2.81 16.64 -25.02
C GLU A 171 -3.05 16.80 -23.51
N ALA A 172 -4.00 17.65 -23.14
CA ALA A 172 -4.41 17.90 -21.76
C ALA A 172 -5.92 18.06 -21.68
N SER A 173 -6.58 17.25 -20.87
CA SER A 173 -8.05 17.25 -20.78
C SER A 173 -8.54 17.01 -19.35
N ILE A 174 -9.86 17.04 -19.19
CA ILE A 174 -10.55 16.70 -17.94
C ILE A 174 -11.24 15.34 -18.07
N ILE A 175 -11.27 14.57 -16.98
CA ILE A 175 -11.97 13.29 -16.92
C ILE A 175 -13.29 13.40 -16.16
N ASN A 176 -14.35 12.86 -16.73
CA ASN A 176 -15.61 12.66 -16.02
C ASN A 176 -15.61 11.24 -15.45
N ILE A 177 -15.11 11.11 -14.21
CA ILE A 177 -15.18 9.85 -13.47
C ILE A 177 -16.60 9.63 -12.94
N SER A 178 -17.41 8.87 -13.69
CA SER A 178 -18.58 8.22 -13.12
C SER A 178 -18.11 6.99 -12.36
N PRO A 179 -18.43 6.81 -11.06
CA PRO A 179 -18.06 5.61 -10.34
C PRO A 179 -18.72 4.42 -11.03
N LYS A 180 -17.91 3.56 -11.67
CA LYS A 180 -18.37 2.24 -12.07
C LYS A 180 -18.22 1.34 -10.85
N THR A 181 -19.35 0.97 -10.27
CA THR A 181 -19.41 -0.11 -9.29
C THR A 181 -19.34 -1.40 -10.08
N ASP A 182 -18.15 -1.99 -10.18
CA ASP A 182 -18.02 -3.36 -10.65
C ASP A 182 -18.47 -4.29 -9.51
N THR A 183 -19.79 -4.43 -9.37
CA THR A 183 -20.42 -5.56 -8.67
C THR A 183 -20.73 -6.61 -9.72
N GLU A 184 -19.74 -7.42 -10.08
CA GLU A 184 -20.02 -8.73 -10.64
C GLU A 184 -20.37 -9.65 -9.48
N ASP A 185 -21.67 -9.75 -9.21
CA ASP A 185 -22.25 -10.83 -8.41
C ASP A 185 -23.29 -11.56 -9.25
N ILE A 186 -23.33 -12.86 -9.01
CA ILE A 186 -23.77 -13.93 -9.90
C ILE A 186 -25.29 -14.11 -9.82
N THR A 187 -25.86 -14.70 -10.88
CA THR A 187 -27.15 -15.44 -10.96
C THR A 187 -28.48 -14.67 -11.13
N GLY A 188 -29.12 -14.87 -12.29
CA GLY A 188 -30.59 -14.89 -12.44
C GLY A 188 -31.18 -14.10 -13.61
N SER A 189 -31.39 -14.74 -14.77
CA SER A 189 -32.45 -14.36 -15.73
C SER A 189 -33.79 -15.01 -15.30
N PRO A 190 -35.00 -14.59 -15.76
CA PRO A 190 -35.39 -13.47 -16.64
C PRO A 190 -36.66 -12.70 -16.15
N VAL A 191 -37.29 -11.90 -17.04
CA VAL A 191 -38.66 -11.27 -17.00
C VAL A 191 -38.66 -9.79 -16.54
N ASP A 192 -38.65 -8.81 -17.45
CA ASP A 192 -39.73 -8.26 -18.30
C ASP A 192 -40.87 -7.54 -17.51
N LEU A 193 -40.87 -6.22 -17.60
CA LEU A 193 -42.04 -5.35 -17.41
C LEU A 193 -42.08 -4.33 -18.55
N THR A 194 -42.53 -4.77 -19.71
CA THR A 194 -43.09 -3.92 -20.77
C THR A 194 -44.19 -3.01 -20.19
N GLN A 195 -44.04 -1.68 -20.26
CA GLN A 195 -45.00 -0.69 -20.81
C GLN A 195 -44.77 0.77 -20.34
N THR A 196 -44.66 1.65 -21.32
CA THR A 196 -44.63 3.14 -21.31
C THR A 196 -45.90 3.76 -20.69
N PRO A 197 -45.83 4.99 -20.16
CA PRO A 197 -46.42 6.09 -20.93
C PRO A 197 -45.52 7.32 -21.04
N GLN A 198 -45.49 7.86 -22.25
CA GLN A 198 -45.10 9.23 -22.57
C GLN A 198 -46.00 10.21 -21.82
N VAL A 199 -45.43 11.30 -21.32
CA VAL A 199 -46.14 12.58 -21.26
C VAL A 199 -45.25 13.67 -21.84
N THR A 200 -45.57 14.01 -23.08
CA THR A 200 -45.30 15.30 -23.71
C THR A 200 -45.91 16.41 -22.86
N THR A 201 -45.16 17.48 -22.55
CA THR A 201 -45.79 18.75 -22.16
C THR A 201 -45.13 19.90 -22.92
N VAL A 202 -46.03 20.63 -23.56
CA VAL A 202 -45.86 21.59 -24.65
C VAL A 202 -45.63 22.98 -24.06
N ALA A 203 -44.96 23.83 -24.83
CA ALA A 203 -44.68 25.24 -24.56
C ALA A 203 -45.86 26.05 -24.00
N VAL A 204 -45.56 26.95 -23.07
CA VAL A 204 -46.43 28.08 -22.71
C VAL A 204 -45.61 29.38 -22.68
N THR A 205 -45.81 30.21 -23.71
CA THR A 205 -45.58 31.65 -23.67
C THR A 205 -46.84 32.30 -23.10
N PRO A 206 -46.71 33.30 -22.21
CA PRO A 206 -47.66 34.41 -22.28
C PRO A 206 -46.95 35.78 -22.28
N THR A 207 -47.27 36.53 -23.33
CA THR A 207 -47.11 37.97 -23.52
C THR A 207 -47.93 38.77 -22.49
N ARG A 208 -47.35 39.82 -21.86
CA ARG A 208 -48.04 41.13 -21.73
C ARG A 208 -47.20 42.31 -21.20
N SER A 209 -47.46 43.44 -21.87
CA SER A 209 -47.13 44.88 -21.68
C SER A 209 -47.34 45.45 -20.26
N PRO A 210 -46.85 46.68 -19.96
CA PRO A 210 -47.59 47.91 -20.30
C PRO A 210 -46.96 48.71 -21.44
#